data_AF-A0AAD6FJ04-F1
#
_entry.id   AF-A0AAD6FJ04-F1
#
_cell.length_a   1.000
_cell.length_b   1.000
_cell.length_c   1.000
_cell.angle_alpha   90.00
_cell.angle_beta   90.00
_cell.angle_gamma   90.00
#
_symmetry.space_group_name_H-M   'P 1'
#
loop_
_entity.id
_entity.type
_entity.pdbx_description
1 polymer ?
#
loop_
_entity_poly.entity_id
_entity_poly.type
_entity_poly.pdbx_seq_one_letter_code
_entity_poly.pdbx_strand_id
1 'polypeptide(L)'
;MSVLYNLRMRSGLLLFIFTQVILVASLTQTDKCGGTIEIHTPDYLTSPGYPGAYPPSQQCVWVISAPEPGQKILINFNPHFDLEDRDCKVVTSVCKADSL
;
A
#
# COMPACT_ATOMS: atom_id res chain seq x y z
N MET A 1 24.73 34.17 30.21
CA MET A 1 23.43 33.46 30.35
C MET A 1 22.59 33.38 29.07
N SER A 2 22.92 34.08 27.98
CA SER A 2 22.08 34.18 26.77
C SER A 2 22.46 33.20 25.64
N VAL A 3 23.66 32.62 25.67
CA VAL A 3 24.12 31.61 24.69
C VAL A 3 23.59 30.21 25.02
N LEU A 4 23.40 29.91 26.33
CA LEU A 4 22.84 28.64 26.80
C LEU A 4 21.33 28.49 26.51
N TYR A 5 20.59 29.61 26.48
CA TYR A 5 19.15 29.63 26.15
C TYR A 5 18.91 29.36 24.65
N ASN A 6 19.79 29.84 23.78
CA ASN A 6 19.72 29.62 22.33
C ASN A 6 20.11 28.19 21.91
N LEU A 7 20.95 27.48 22.68
CA LEU A 7 21.27 26.08 22.44
C LEU A 7 20.14 25.13 22.91
N ARG A 8 19.40 25.52 23.96
CA ARG A 8 18.23 24.81 24.49
C ARG A 8 16.98 24.97 23.60
N MET A 9 16.85 26.09 22.87
CA MET A 9 15.74 26.36 21.95
C MET A 9 15.92 25.73 20.56
N ARG A 10 17.17 25.63 20.06
CA ARG A 10 17.52 24.94 18.80
C ARG A 10 17.36 23.42 18.89
N SER A 11 17.69 22.83 20.03
CA SER A 11 17.52 21.39 20.30
C SER A 11 16.04 20.99 20.38
N GLY A 12 15.22 21.82 21.04
CA GLY A 12 13.77 21.60 21.13
C GLY A 12 13.03 21.73 19.80
N LEU A 13 13.45 22.65 18.92
CA LEU A 13 12.86 22.79 17.59
C LEU A 13 13.14 21.57 16.71
N LEU A 14 14.35 21.03 16.73
CA LEU A 14 14.68 19.80 15.97
C LEU A 14 13.91 18.60 16.50
N LEU A 15 13.80 18.45 17.82
CA LEU A 15 13.00 17.39 18.43
C LEU A 15 11.51 17.54 18.09
N PHE A 16 10.99 18.77 18.10
CA PHE A 16 9.60 19.04 17.70
C PHE A 16 9.37 18.77 16.22
N ILE A 17 10.28 19.18 15.33
CA ILE A 17 10.20 18.85 13.92
C ILE A 17 10.30 17.33 13.73
N PHE A 18 11.16 16.64 14.47
CA PHE A 18 11.31 15.19 14.40
C PHE A 18 10.03 14.47 14.86
N THR A 19 9.40 14.90 15.94
CA THR A 19 8.12 14.34 16.40
C THR A 19 6.98 14.64 15.43
N GLN A 20 6.93 15.82 14.84
CA GLN A 20 5.95 16.18 13.80
C GLN A 20 6.19 15.37 12.52
N VAL A 21 7.43 15.18 12.08
CA VAL A 21 7.78 14.38 10.90
C VAL A 21 7.41 12.90 11.10
N ILE A 22 7.68 12.33 12.28
CA ILE A 22 7.29 10.95 12.61
C ILE A 22 5.76 10.79 12.61
N LEU A 23 5.03 11.76 13.20
CA LEU A 23 3.57 11.74 13.22
C LEU A 23 2.97 11.80 11.81
N VAL A 24 3.53 12.64 10.93
CA VAL A 24 3.04 12.82 9.56
C VAL A 24 3.38 11.61 8.67
N ALA A 25 4.53 10.95 8.87
CA ALA A 25 4.94 9.77 8.08
C ALA A 25 4.01 8.55 8.25
N SER A 26 3.38 8.41 9.42
CA SER A 26 2.42 7.33 9.68
C SER A 26 1.07 7.55 9.00
N LEU A 27 0.75 8.78 8.59
CA LEU A 27 -0.48 9.13 7.86
C LEU A 27 -0.34 8.92 6.34
N THR A 28 0.89 8.79 5.84
CA THR A 28 1.16 8.49 4.43
C THR A 28 1.23 7.00 4.16
N GLN A 29 0.30 6.21 4.72
CA GLN A 29 0.05 4.85 4.26
C GLN A 29 -0.53 4.97 2.84
N THR A 30 0.36 5.02 1.84
CA THR A 30 -0.06 4.96 0.45
C THR A 30 -0.49 3.51 0.19
N ASP A 31 -1.79 3.29 0.15
CA ASP A 31 -2.36 2.04 -0.35
C ASP A 31 -2.01 1.94 -1.83
N LYS A 32 -0.84 1.37 -2.11
CA LYS A 32 -0.36 1.22 -3.48
C LYS A 32 -1.22 0.20 -4.21
N CYS A 33 -1.79 0.65 -5.32
CA CYS A 33 -2.56 -0.16 -6.26
C CYS A 33 -1.65 -0.57 -7.41
N GLY A 34 -1.07 -1.77 -7.33
CA GLY A 34 -0.18 -2.30 -8.36
C GLY A 34 1.31 -2.01 -8.16
N GLY A 35 2.12 -2.64 -9.00
CA GLY A 35 3.58 -2.55 -8.98
C GLY A 35 4.25 -3.86 -9.37
N THR A 36 5.58 -3.85 -9.31
CA THR A 36 6.39 -5.06 -9.50
C THR A 36 6.98 -5.47 -8.17
N ILE A 37 6.79 -6.74 -7.80
CA ILE A 37 7.31 -7.31 -6.56
C ILE A 37 8.10 -8.58 -6.86
N GLU A 38 9.23 -8.72 -6.17
CA GLU A 38 9.97 -9.98 -6.09
C GLU A 38 9.69 -10.60 -4.72
N ILE A 39 9.07 -11.78 -4.72
CA ILE A 39 8.63 -12.43 -3.48
C ILE A 39 9.74 -13.29 -2.91
N HIS A 40 10.36 -12.83 -1.82
CA HIS A 40 11.29 -13.64 -1.01
C HIS A 40 10.59 -14.36 0.15
N THR A 41 9.47 -13.80 0.63
CA THR A 41 8.66 -14.34 1.73
C THR A 41 7.18 -14.15 1.43
N PRO A 42 6.26 -14.96 1.99
CA PRO A 42 4.83 -14.77 1.81
C PRO A 42 4.41 -13.34 2.18
N ASP A 43 3.59 -12.71 1.34
CA ASP A 43 3.12 -11.35 1.52
C ASP A 43 1.66 -11.20 1.05
N TYR A 44 1.01 -10.13 1.48
CA TYR A 44 -0.38 -9.83 1.17
C TYR A 44 -0.49 -8.75 0.10
N LEU A 45 -1.36 -8.99 -0.87
CA LEU A 45 -1.82 -7.99 -1.81
C LEU A 45 -3.30 -7.73 -1.54
N THR A 46 -3.64 -6.46 -1.38
CA THR A 46 -5.02 -6.03 -1.14
C THR A 46 -5.41 -4.93 -2.11
N SER A 47 -6.71 -4.79 -2.36
CA SER A 47 -7.23 -3.57 -2.96
C SER A 47 -6.97 -2.37 -2.03
N PRO A 48 -6.84 -1.15 -2.56
CA PRO A 48 -6.82 0.04 -1.72
C PRO A 48 -8.06 0.10 -0.84
N GLY A 49 -7.89 0.46 0.43
CA GLY A 49 -8.99 0.56 1.38
C GLY A 49 -9.48 -0.75 2.00
N TYR A 50 -8.96 -1.93 1.63
CA TYR A 50 -9.33 -3.20 2.28
C TYR A 50 -9.05 -3.15 3.80
N PRO A 51 -9.97 -3.62 4.67
CA PRO A 51 -11.19 -4.40 4.39
C PRO A 51 -12.44 -3.57 4.07
N GLY A 52 -12.32 -2.24 3.96
CA GLY A 52 -13.38 -1.37 3.47
C GLY A 52 -13.56 -1.45 1.94
N ALA A 53 -14.46 -0.61 1.43
CA ALA A 53 -14.73 -0.54 0.00
C ALA A 53 -13.52 0.01 -0.78
N TYR A 54 -13.22 -0.63 -1.92
CA TYR A 54 -12.23 -0.10 -2.84
C TYR A 54 -12.76 1.17 -3.55
N PRO A 55 -11.89 2.15 -3.88
CA PRO A 55 -12.32 3.34 -4.62
C PRO A 55 -12.84 2.98 -6.03
N PRO A 56 -13.81 3.73 -6.60
CA PRO A 56 -14.31 3.48 -7.95
C PRO A 56 -13.23 3.78 -9.01
N SER A 57 -13.43 3.21 -10.21
CA SER A 57 -12.55 3.41 -11.39
C SER A 57 -11.07 3.08 -11.14
N GLN A 58 -10.79 2.06 -10.34
CA GLN A 58 -9.44 1.61 -10.04
C GLN A 58 -8.94 0.55 -11.01
N GLN A 59 -7.67 0.68 -11.42
CA GLN A 59 -6.96 -0.32 -12.22
C GLN A 59 -5.62 -0.66 -11.57
N CYS A 60 -5.59 -1.77 -10.81
CA CYS A 60 -4.35 -2.27 -10.19
C CYS A 60 -3.74 -3.38 -11.05
N VAL A 61 -2.46 -3.27 -11.37
CA VAL A 61 -1.70 -4.33 -12.06
C VAL A 61 -0.50 -4.71 -11.21
N TRP A 62 -0.42 -5.98 -10.83
CA TRP A 62 0.71 -6.53 -10.08
C TRP A 62 1.52 -7.49 -10.95
N VAL A 63 2.82 -7.26 -11.03
CA VAL A 63 3.78 -8.17 -11.66
C VAL A 63 4.57 -8.84 -10.54
N ILE A 64 4.43 -10.15 -10.42
CA ILE A 64 5.03 -10.93 -9.33
C ILE A 64 6.12 -11.83 -9.91
N SER A 65 7.36 -11.69 -9.41
CA SER A 65 8.49 -12.56 -9.74
C SER A 65 8.94 -13.39 -8.56
N ALA A 66 9.45 -14.59 -8.85
CA ALA A 66 10.17 -15.41 -7.90
C ALA A 66 11.69 -15.13 -8.04
N PRO A 67 12.46 -15.17 -6.94
CA PRO A 67 13.87 -14.81 -6.96
C PRO A 67 14.74 -15.80 -7.74
N GLU A 68 14.36 -17.09 -7.78
CA GLU A 68 15.13 -18.12 -8.47
C GLU A 68 14.36 -18.78 -9.63
N PRO A 69 15.05 -19.14 -10.73
CA PRO A 69 14.45 -19.89 -11.82
C PRO A 69 13.88 -21.25 -11.36
N GLY A 70 12.69 -21.60 -11.84
CA GLY A 70 12.03 -22.87 -11.52
C GLY A 70 11.16 -22.86 -10.27
N GLN A 71 11.22 -21.79 -9.46
CA GLN A 71 10.26 -21.56 -8.39
C GLN A 71 8.87 -21.23 -8.97
N LYS A 72 7.83 -21.57 -8.22
CA LYS A 72 6.42 -21.31 -8.58
C LYS A 72 5.79 -20.41 -7.53
N ILE A 73 4.97 -19.48 -7.98
CA ILE A 73 4.22 -18.57 -7.12
C ILE A 73 2.86 -19.20 -6.81
N LEU A 74 2.50 -19.28 -5.53
CA LEU A 74 1.18 -19.69 -5.07
C LEU A 74 0.41 -18.45 -4.59
N ILE A 75 -0.82 -18.29 -5.06
CA ILE A 75 -1.71 -17.21 -4.65
C ILE A 75 -2.93 -17.83 -3.98
N ASN A 76 -3.24 -17.38 -2.77
CA ASN A 76 -4.42 -17.78 -2.03
C ASN A 76 -5.30 -16.55 -1.81
N PHE A 77 -6.59 -16.67 -2.13
CA PHE A 77 -7.57 -15.64 -1.83
C PHE A 77 -8.09 -15.80 -0.40
N ASN A 78 -8.26 -14.67 0.29
CA ASN A 78 -8.96 -14.64 1.56
C ASN A 78 -10.43 -15.05 1.32
N PRO A 79 -11.04 -15.91 2.14
CA PRO A 79 -12.48 -16.21 2.06
C PRO A 79 -13.38 -14.98 2.10
N HIS A 80 -12.92 -13.89 2.73
CA HIS A 80 -13.56 -12.59 2.66
C HIS A 80 -13.11 -11.85 1.39
N PHE A 81 -13.72 -12.22 0.26
CA PHE A 81 -13.47 -11.64 -1.06
C PHE A 81 -14.82 -11.24 -1.67
N ASP A 82 -15.00 -9.94 -1.90
CA ASP A 82 -16.24 -9.35 -2.42
C ASP A 82 -15.92 -8.39 -3.57
N LEU A 83 -16.66 -8.51 -4.67
CA LEU A 83 -16.53 -7.70 -5.88
C LEU A 83 -17.92 -7.31 -6.39
N GLU A 84 -18.02 -6.16 -7.06
CA GLU A 84 -19.26 -5.77 -7.73
C GLU A 84 -19.72 -6.83 -8.76
N ASP A 85 -20.96 -7.32 -8.58
CA ASP A 85 -21.57 -8.35 -9.41
C ASP A 85 -22.12 -7.75 -10.73
N ARG A 86 -21.21 -7.38 -11.64
CA ARG A 86 -21.55 -6.95 -13.00
C ARG A 86 -20.74 -7.75 -14.01
N ASP A 87 -21.28 -8.86 -14.52
CA ASP A 87 -20.77 -9.66 -15.65
C ASP A 87 -19.24 -9.81 -15.72
N CYS A 88 -18.58 -10.09 -14.60
CA CYS A 88 -17.13 -10.25 -14.53
C CYS A 88 -16.75 -11.74 -14.59
N LYS A 89 -15.95 -12.13 -15.59
CA LYS A 89 -15.43 -13.50 -15.71
C LYS A 89 -14.10 -13.62 -14.96
N VAL A 90 -14.11 -14.30 -13.81
CA VAL A 90 -13.01 -14.46 -12.82
C VAL A 90 -11.73 -15.15 -13.36
N VAL A 91 -11.64 -15.39 -14.67
CA VAL A 91 -10.53 -16.13 -15.32
C VAL A 91 -9.48 -15.19 -15.93
N THR A 92 -9.83 -13.93 -16.17
CA THR A 92 -8.88 -12.92 -16.65
C THR A 92 -8.99 -11.73 -15.72
N SER A 93 -7.88 -11.28 -15.14
CA SER A 93 -7.78 -10.14 -14.22
C SER A 93 -8.07 -8.79 -14.88
N VAL A 94 -9.15 -8.70 -15.67
CA VAL A 94 -9.57 -7.52 -16.40
C VAL A 94 -11.10 -7.41 -16.28
N CYS A 95 -11.54 -6.79 -15.19
CA CYS A 95 -12.90 -6.26 -15.09
C CYS A 95 -12.87 -4.85 -15.67
N LYS A 96 -13.53 -4.63 -16.81
CA LYS A 96 -13.72 -3.28 -17.34
C LYS A 96 -15.14 -2.83 -16.99
N ALA A 97 -15.25 -1.94 -16.02
CA ALA A 97 -16.48 -1.23 -15.73
C ALA A 97 -16.20 0.27 -15.81
N ASP A 98 -16.34 0.83 -17.00
CA ASP A 98 -16.61 2.26 -17.18
C ASP A 98 -17.80 2.34 -18.13
N SER A 99 -18.98 2.60 -17.57
CA SER A 99 -20.17 3.08 -18.30
C SER A 99 -21.14 3.69 -17.30
N LEU A 100 -20.85 4.94 -16.92
CA LEU A 100 -21.80 6.07 -16.94
C LEU A 100 -21.01 7.38 -16.87
#